data_AF-X8JA48-F1
#
_entry.id   AF-X8JA48-F1
#
_cell.length_a   1.000
_cell.length_b   1.000
_cell.length_c   1.000
_cell.angle_alpha   90.00
_cell.angle_beta   90.00
_cell.angle_gamma   90.00
#
_symmetry.space_group_name_H-M   'P 1'
#
loop_
_entity.id
_entity.type
_entity.pdbx_description
1 polymer ?
#
loop_
_entity_poly.entity_id
_entity_poly.type
_entity_poly.pdbx_seq_one_letter_code
_entity_poly.pdbx_strand_id
1 'polypeptide(L)'
;MITTQWVLQSGKDNPDPTHELQGQKFGSGDEGAPMLCNFVCAAQGRHAHIDYCRDPGSCSNTDCEHITERMHPDPDREKDWISHATFWARSFKDPYPHEDQNEFSKCDVLCAGPEHEASAIAPANPSYCTLPIFHAPEPQHPAVLTGHISIDGHAF
;
A
#
# COMPACT_ATOMS: atom_id res chain seq x y z
N MET A 1 -6.27 -18.21 -15.76
CA MET A 1 -5.78 -16.82 -15.80
C MET A 1 -6.10 -16.24 -14.44
N ILE A 2 -5.12 -15.66 -13.74
CA ILE A 2 -5.39 -14.92 -12.49
C ILE A 2 -5.78 -13.52 -12.94
N THR A 3 -7.05 -13.16 -12.79
CA THR A 3 -7.54 -11.79 -13.02
C THR A 3 -7.42 -11.03 -11.72
N THR A 4 -6.65 -9.94 -11.72
CA THR A 4 -6.57 -9.02 -10.58
C THR A 4 -7.89 -8.26 -10.49
N GLN A 5 -8.54 -8.32 -9.32
CA GLN A 5 -9.79 -7.62 -9.05
C GLN A 5 -9.57 -6.58 -7.95
N TRP A 6 -10.34 -5.50 -8.00
CA TRP A 6 -10.36 -4.52 -6.95
C TRP A 6 -11.12 -5.03 -5.73
N VAL A 7 -10.58 -4.77 -4.54
CA VAL A 7 -11.24 -5.06 -3.27
C VAL A 7 -11.30 -3.77 -2.47
N LEU A 8 -12.51 -3.23 -2.31
CA LEU A 8 -12.77 -2.04 -1.51
C LEU A 8 -13.63 -2.43 -0.31
N GLN A 9 -13.21 -2.02 0.88
CA GLN A 9 -13.91 -2.32 2.12
C GLN A 9 -15.16 -1.44 2.24
N SER A 10 -16.35 -2.06 2.22
CA SER A 10 -17.61 -1.38 2.46
C SER A 10 -17.71 -0.94 3.92
N GLY A 11 -17.89 0.36 4.15
CA GLY A 11 -18.14 0.93 5.48
C GLY A 11 -19.63 1.02 5.77
N LYS A 12 -20.01 1.18 7.05
CA LYS A 12 -21.43 1.40 7.44
C LYS A 12 -22.06 2.61 6.76
N ASP A 13 -21.25 3.62 6.46
CA ASP A 13 -21.67 4.88 5.84
C ASP A 13 -21.51 4.88 4.30
N ASN A 14 -20.83 3.87 3.74
CA ASN A 14 -20.65 3.74 2.30
C ASN A 14 -20.66 2.25 1.90
N PRO A 15 -21.84 1.70 1.57
CA PRO A 15 -21.99 0.28 1.24
C PRO A 15 -21.34 -0.08 -0.11
N ASP A 16 -21.24 0.88 -1.04
CA ASP A 16 -20.67 0.71 -2.38
C ASP A 16 -19.49 1.68 -2.57
N PRO A 17 -18.35 1.43 -1.89
CA PRO A 17 -17.17 2.27 -2.02
C PRO A 17 -16.67 2.26 -3.47
N THR A 18 -16.27 3.44 -3.94
CA THR A 18 -15.65 3.63 -5.25
C THR A 18 -14.27 4.24 -5.05
N HIS A 19 -13.27 3.70 -5.73
CA HIS A 19 -11.91 4.25 -5.75
C HIS A 19 -11.68 4.95 -7.09
N GLU A 20 -11.16 6.18 -7.07
CA GLU A 20 -10.84 6.93 -8.28
C GLU A 20 -9.33 7.04 -8.46
N LEU A 21 -8.82 6.56 -9.59
CA LEU A 21 -7.41 6.64 -9.97
C LEU A 21 -7.30 7.22 -11.38
N GLN A 22 -6.56 8.32 -11.53
CA GLN A 22 -6.38 9.05 -12.81
C GLN A 22 -7.71 9.39 -13.53
N GLY A 23 -8.77 9.70 -12.79
CA GLY A 23 -10.08 10.02 -13.35
C GLY A 23 -10.94 8.80 -13.73
N GLN A 24 -10.45 7.59 -13.51
CA GLN A 24 -11.22 6.36 -13.67
C GLN A 24 -11.69 5.85 -12.30
N LYS A 25 -12.98 5.49 -12.23
CA LYS A 25 -13.63 4.95 -11.04
C LYS A 25 -13.67 3.43 -11.08
N PHE A 26 -13.36 2.80 -9.94
CA PHE A 26 -13.32 1.36 -9.73
C PHE A 26 -14.21 1.00 -8.55
N GLY A 27 -15.07 0.00 -8.72
CA GLY A 27 -15.83 -0.65 -7.65
C GLY A 27 -15.20 -1.99 -7.22
N SER A 28 -15.65 -2.50 -6.08
CA SER A 28 -15.28 -3.85 -5.65
C SER A 28 -15.70 -4.91 -6.67
N GLY A 29 -14.78 -5.81 -7.03
CA GLY A 29 -14.99 -6.85 -8.03
C GLY A 29 -14.77 -6.41 -9.47
N ASP A 30 -14.52 -5.12 -9.72
CA ASP A 30 -14.10 -4.66 -11.05
C ASP A 30 -12.78 -5.34 -11.41
N GLU A 31 -12.73 -5.91 -12.61
CA GLU A 31 -11.51 -6.46 -13.16
C GLU A 31 -10.60 -5.30 -13.55
N GLY A 32 -9.41 -5.25 -12.93
CA GLY A 32 -8.33 -4.47 -13.51
C GLY A 32 -7.95 -5.18 -14.80
N ALA A 33 -8.23 -4.57 -15.95
CA ALA A 33 -7.89 -5.17 -17.25
C ALA A 33 -6.46 -5.75 -17.16
N PRO A 34 -6.26 -7.06 -17.39
CA PRO A 34 -5.00 -7.76 -17.07
C PRO A 34 -3.78 -7.27 -17.86
N MET A 35 -3.92 -6.17 -18.61
CA MET A 35 -2.88 -5.60 -19.46
C MET A 35 -2.22 -4.35 -18.89
N LEU A 36 -2.69 -3.77 -17.76
CA LEU A 36 -2.12 -2.50 -17.26
C LEU A 36 -1.92 -2.42 -15.74
N CYS A 37 -1.78 -3.55 -15.02
CA CYS A 37 -1.37 -3.50 -13.59
C CYS A 37 -0.10 -2.67 -13.41
N ASN A 38 0.81 -2.71 -14.39
CA ASN A 38 2.03 -1.91 -14.41
C ASN A 38 1.79 -0.38 -14.50
N PHE A 39 0.65 0.08 -15.01
CA PHE A 39 0.32 1.51 -15.01
C PHE A 39 -0.41 1.91 -13.73
N VAL A 40 -1.24 1.01 -13.20
CA VAL A 40 -1.97 1.24 -11.94
C VAL A 40 -1.00 1.39 -10.77
N CYS A 41 -0.03 0.48 -10.62
CA CYS A 41 0.88 0.55 -9.47
C CYS A 41 1.80 1.79 -9.56
N ALA A 42 2.22 2.18 -10.77
CA ALA A 42 2.97 3.43 -10.99
C ALA A 42 2.15 4.67 -10.60
N ALA A 43 0.87 4.70 -10.98
CA ALA A 43 -0.02 5.81 -10.68
C ALA A 43 -0.37 5.90 -9.20
N GLN A 44 -0.46 4.76 -8.51
CA GLN A 44 -0.80 4.69 -7.09
C GLN A 44 0.41 5.01 -6.18
N GLY A 45 1.63 4.75 -6.64
CA GLY A 45 2.84 5.00 -5.86
C GLY A 45 3.05 3.91 -4.81
N ARG A 46 3.23 4.28 -3.54
CA ARG A 46 3.41 3.32 -2.44
C ARG A 46 2.07 2.67 -2.09
N HIS A 47 1.99 1.34 -2.13
CA HIS A 47 0.78 0.57 -1.80
C HIS A 47 1.11 -0.90 -1.55
N ALA A 48 0.21 -1.58 -0.85
CA ALA A 48 0.24 -3.03 -0.67
C ALA A 48 -0.67 -3.74 -1.68
N HIS A 49 -0.34 -4.99 -1.99
CA HIS A 49 -1.24 -5.89 -2.71
C HIS A 49 -1.94 -6.83 -1.75
N ILE A 50 -3.05 -7.42 -2.19
CA ILE A 50 -3.70 -8.52 -1.50
C ILE A 50 -3.52 -9.78 -2.33
N ASP A 51 -3.06 -10.85 -1.70
CA ASP A 51 -3.00 -12.19 -2.29
C ASP A 51 -3.34 -13.24 -1.23
N TYR A 52 -3.58 -14.47 -1.68
CA TYR A 52 -3.83 -15.57 -0.76
C TYR A 52 -2.61 -15.85 0.12
N CYS A 53 -2.91 -16.15 1.39
CA CYS A 53 -1.93 -16.59 2.35
C CYS A 53 -1.31 -17.92 1.88
N ARG A 54 0.02 -18.01 1.97
CA ARG A 54 0.79 -19.21 1.58
C ARG A 54 1.33 -19.99 2.78
N ASP A 55 1.56 -19.33 3.90
CA ASP A 55 2.14 -19.94 5.09
C ASP A 55 1.46 -19.43 6.37
N PRO A 56 0.29 -20.00 6.73
CA PRO A 56 -0.47 -19.61 7.91
C PRO A 56 0.40 -19.77 9.18
N GLY A 57 0.87 -18.65 9.73
CA GLY A 57 1.75 -18.62 10.90
C GLY A 57 3.08 -17.90 10.71
N SER A 58 3.47 -17.56 9.47
CA SER A 58 4.71 -16.81 9.16
C SER A 58 4.46 -15.48 8.42
N CYS A 59 3.23 -14.97 8.46
CA CYS A 59 2.75 -13.82 7.68
C CYS A 59 2.88 -12.47 8.41
N SER A 60 3.82 -12.32 9.34
CA SER A 60 4.08 -11.04 10.03
C SER A 60 5.57 -10.70 9.93
N ASN A 61 5.96 -10.09 8.81
CA ASN A 61 7.32 -9.63 8.54
C ASN A 61 7.28 -8.36 7.69
N THR A 62 8.44 -7.91 7.19
CA THR A 62 8.56 -6.68 6.40
C THR A 62 7.89 -6.73 5.02
N ASP A 63 7.54 -7.93 4.55
CA ASP A 63 7.02 -8.21 3.22
C ASP A 63 5.57 -8.65 3.20
N CYS A 64 5.01 -8.99 4.36
CA CYS A 64 3.70 -9.60 4.47
C CYS A 64 3.07 -9.31 5.84
N GLU A 65 1.78 -8.97 5.83
CA GLU A 65 0.93 -8.83 7.02
C GLU A 65 -0.40 -9.60 6.82
N HIS A 66 -0.75 -10.47 7.77
CA HIS A 66 -1.94 -11.31 7.65
C HIS A 66 -3.26 -10.53 7.81
N ILE A 67 -4.21 -10.77 6.91
CA ILE A 67 -5.55 -10.18 6.98
C ILE A 67 -6.45 -11.09 7.82
N THR A 68 -6.80 -10.64 9.02
CA THR A 68 -7.71 -11.38 9.93
C THR A 68 -9.18 -11.26 9.54
N GLU A 69 -9.50 -10.30 8.67
CA GLU A 69 -10.85 -9.98 8.24
C GLU A 69 -11.29 -10.85 7.06
N ARG A 70 -12.58 -11.22 7.03
CA ARG A 70 -13.14 -11.95 5.90
C ARG A 70 -13.31 -11.03 4.71
N MET A 71 -12.54 -11.28 3.66
CA MET A 71 -12.45 -10.41 2.49
C MET A 71 -12.75 -11.20 1.21
N HIS A 72 -13.55 -10.62 0.31
CA HIS A 72 -13.78 -11.17 -1.03
C HIS A 72 -12.58 -10.94 -1.96
N PRO A 73 -12.40 -11.77 -3.01
CA PRO A 73 -13.13 -13.00 -3.33
C PRO A 73 -12.79 -14.13 -2.34
N ASP A 74 -13.63 -15.15 -2.24
CA ASP A 74 -13.47 -16.30 -1.32
C ASP A 74 -13.20 -15.91 0.15
N PRO A 75 -14.22 -15.45 0.90
CA PRO A 75 -14.06 -14.93 2.27
C PRO A 75 -13.53 -15.95 3.29
N ASP A 76 -13.70 -17.25 3.01
CA ASP A 76 -13.22 -18.33 3.87
C ASP A 76 -11.78 -18.74 3.56
N ARG A 77 -11.16 -18.13 2.54
CA ARG A 77 -9.76 -18.34 2.19
C ARG A 77 -8.91 -17.18 2.71
N GLU A 78 -7.95 -17.52 3.56
CA GLU A 78 -7.02 -16.60 4.19
C GLU A 78 -6.20 -15.79 3.17
N LYS A 79 -5.96 -14.52 3.49
CA LYS A 79 -5.27 -13.54 2.64
C LYS A 79 -4.27 -12.76 3.44
N ASP A 80 -3.27 -12.24 2.75
CA ASP A 80 -2.26 -11.37 3.31
C ASP A 80 -2.20 -10.07 2.50
N TRP A 81 -1.92 -8.97 3.19
CA TRP A 81 -1.27 -7.83 2.58
C TRP A 81 0.16 -8.23 2.25
N ILE A 82 0.60 -8.02 1.01
CA ILE A 82 1.94 -8.35 0.55
C ILE A 82 2.61 -7.15 -0.11
N SER A 83 3.93 -7.08 0.03
CA SER A 83 4.74 -6.02 -0.55
C SER A 83 4.72 -6.09 -2.07
N HIS A 84 4.99 -4.97 -2.73
CA HIS A 84 5.12 -4.92 -4.19
C HIS A 84 6.15 -5.95 -4.70
N ALA A 85 7.30 -6.03 -4.01
CA ALA A 85 8.32 -7.02 -4.30
C ALA A 85 7.80 -8.46 -4.19
N THR A 86 7.04 -8.77 -3.14
CA THR A 86 6.43 -10.10 -2.95
C THR A 86 5.42 -10.42 -4.04
N PHE A 87 4.59 -9.46 -4.43
CA PHE A 87 3.64 -9.63 -5.52
C PHE A 87 4.34 -10.00 -6.83
N TRP A 88 5.38 -9.26 -7.22
CA TRP A 88 6.09 -9.55 -8.47
C TRP A 88 6.99 -10.78 -8.41
N ALA A 89 7.55 -11.12 -7.24
CA ALA A 89 8.27 -12.38 -7.05
C ALA A 89 7.35 -13.61 -7.25
N ARG A 90 6.04 -13.45 -7.00
CA ARG A 90 5.02 -14.47 -7.28
C ARG A 90 4.52 -14.46 -8.72
N SER A 91 4.81 -13.39 -9.47
CA SER A 91 4.46 -13.20 -10.88
C SER A 91 5.66 -13.53 -11.78
N PHE A 92 5.61 -13.12 -13.05
CA PHE A 92 6.68 -13.41 -14.01
C PHE A 92 7.92 -12.52 -13.84
N LYS A 93 7.73 -11.20 -13.81
CA LYS A 93 8.81 -10.22 -13.69
C LYS A 93 8.28 -8.85 -13.27
N ASP A 94 8.97 -8.20 -12.34
CA ASP A 94 8.75 -6.80 -11.99
C ASP A 94 9.14 -5.88 -13.17
N PRO A 95 8.21 -5.10 -13.74
CA PRO A 95 8.46 -4.24 -14.89
C PRO A 95 9.09 -2.88 -14.53
N TYR A 96 9.20 -2.53 -13.25
CA TYR A 96 9.61 -1.21 -12.79
C TYR A 96 11.12 -1.02 -12.75
N PRO A 97 11.61 0.22 -12.88
CA PRO A 97 13.00 0.54 -12.57
C PRO A 97 13.27 0.37 -11.06
N HIS A 98 14.54 0.18 -10.71
CA HIS A 98 14.96 -0.06 -9.31
C HIS A 98 14.57 1.10 -8.37
N GLU A 99 14.52 2.33 -8.88
CA GLU A 99 14.10 3.50 -8.08
C GLU A 99 12.64 3.39 -7.64
N ASP A 100 11.74 3.04 -8.55
CA ASP A 100 10.32 2.81 -8.27
C ASP A 100 10.13 1.60 -7.35
N GLN A 101 10.85 0.50 -7.59
CA GLN A 101 10.80 -0.68 -6.73
C GLN A 101 11.18 -0.36 -5.27
N ASN A 102 12.21 0.47 -5.09
CA ASN A 102 12.63 0.94 -3.77
C ASN A 102 11.64 1.94 -3.15
N GLU A 103 10.90 2.68 -3.97
CA GLU A 103 9.87 3.57 -3.47
C GLU A 103 8.64 2.79 -3.02
N PHE A 104 8.20 1.81 -3.82
CA PHE A 104 7.04 0.97 -3.53
C PHE A 104 7.25 0.01 -2.35
N SER A 105 8.49 -0.21 -1.93
CA SER A 105 8.80 -1.01 -0.74
C SER A 105 8.64 -0.24 0.57
N LYS A 106 8.40 1.08 0.52
CA LYS A 106 8.27 1.94 1.70
C LYS A 106 6.83 2.14 2.11
N CYS A 107 6.66 2.50 3.37
CA CYS A 107 5.39 2.86 3.98
C CYS A 107 4.72 4.02 3.24
N ASP A 108 3.41 3.91 3.03
CA ASP A 108 2.56 4.85 2.31
C ASP A 108 1.99 5.96 3.22
N VAL A 109 2.28 5.93 4.53
CA VAL A 109 1.84 6.95 5.48
C VAL A 109 2.49 8.30 5.19
N LEU A 110 1.65 9.33 5.09
CA LEU A 110 2.04 10.72 4.93
C LEU A 110 2.14 11.41 6.29
N CYS A 111 3.11 12.31 6.42
CA CYS A 111 3.18 13.24 7.54
C CYS A 111 1.98 14.20 7.46
N ALA A 112 1.22 14.30 8.56
CA ALA A 112 0.06 15.17 8.67
C ALA A 112 0.42 16.67 8.92
N GLY A 113 1.70 17.03 8.82
CA GLY A 113 2.16 18.41 8.98
C GLY A 113 1.61 19.33 7.88
N PRO A 114 1.06 20.51 8.22
CA PRO A 114 0.51 21.44 7.24
C PRO A 114 1.56 21.98 6.26
N GLU A 115 2.86 21.88 6.58
CA GLU A 115 3.97 22.22 5.71
C GLU A 115 4.05 21.38 4.42
N HIS A 116 3.34 20.25 4.38
CA HIS A 116 3.29 19.36 3.21
C HIS A 116 2.14 19.67 2.27
N GLU A 117 1.18 20.49 2.70
CA GLU A 117 0.02 20.89 1.90
C GLU A 117 0.37 21.99 0.89
N ALA A 118 -0.44 22.11 -0.16
CA ALA A 118 -0.31 23.21 -1.10
C ALA A 118 -0.70 24.53 -0.43
N SER A 119 0.07 25.59 -0.68
CA SER A 119 -0.23 26.95 -0.25
C SER A 119 -0.47 27.86 -1.46
N ALA A 120 -0.90 29.10 -1.20
CA ALA A 120 -1.08 30.09 -2.27
C ALA A 120 0.21 30.41 -3.05
N ILE A 121 1.38 30.07 -2.49
CA ILE A 121 2.71 30.44 -3.02
C ILE A 121 3.60 29.23 -3.34
N ALA A 122 3.22 28.02 -2.94
CA ALA A 122 4.00 26.81 -3.17
C ALA A 122 3.09 25.60 -3.41
N PRO A 123 3.45 24.69 -4.35
CA PRO A 123 2.76 23.42 -4.50
C PRO A 123 2.94 22.55 -3.26
N ALA A 124 2.08 21.54 -3.10
CA ALA A 124 2.21 20.54 -2.04
C ALA A 124 3.58 19.85 -2.14
N ASN A 125 4.17 19.56 -0.98
CA ASN A 125 5.42 18.80 -0.87
C ASN A 125 5.25 17.68 0.16
N PRO A 126 4.59 16.58 -0.20
CA PRO A 126 4.34 15.45 0.69
C PRO A 126 5.62 14.87 1.29
N SER A 127 5.60 14.58 2.59
CA SER A 127 6.63 13.76 3.23
C SER A 127 6.04 12.41 3.62
N TYR A 128 6.67 11.33 3.15
CA TYR A 128 6.24 9.96 3.40
C TYR A 128 7.20 9.25 4.33
N CYS A 129 6.67 8.31 5.11
CA CYS A 129 7.47 7.47 6.00
C CYS A 129 8.58 6.74 5.23
N THR A 130 9.81 6.76 5.75
CA THR A 130 10.99 6.19 5.08
C THR A 130 11.23 4.71 5.41
N LEU A 131 10.43 4.13 6.28
CA LEU A 131 10.51 2.74 6.73
C LEU A 131 9.86 1.77 5.72
N PRO A 132 10.15 0.45 5.79
CA PRO A 132 9.50 -0.56 4.95
C PRO A 132 7.97 -0.53 5.06
N ILE A 133 7.26 -0.98 4.02
CA ILE A 133 5.79 -0.88 3.96
C ILE A 133 5.09 -1.53 5.15
N PHE A 134 5.54 -2.70 5.57
CA PHE A 134 5.12 -3.34 6.82
C PHE A 134 6.25 -3.19 7.83
N HIS A 135 6.17 -2.17 8.67
CA HIS A 135 7.15 -1.94 9.73
C HIS A 135 6.47 -1.92 11.10
N ALA A 136 7.19 -2.39 12.12
CA ALA A 136 6.79 -2.12 13.49
C ALA A 136 6.98 -0.62 13.81
N PRO A 137 6.22 -0.05 14.75
CA PRO A 137 6.42 1.32 15.21
C PRO A 137 7.87 1.56 15.65
N GLU A 138 8.52 2.57 15.07
CA GLU A 138 9.89 2.95 15.45
C GLU A 138 9.88 3.57 16.87
N PRO A 139 10.77 3.15 17.78
CA PRO A 139 10.85 3.73 19.12
C PRO A 139 11.21 5.21 19.07
N GLN A 140 10.52 6.02 19.87
CA GLN A 140 10.87 7.43 20.01
C GLN A 140 12.24 7.58 20.64
N HIS A 141 13.22 7.99 19.85
CA HIS A 141 14.56 8.30 20.35
C HIS A 141 14.71 9.81 20.56
N PRO A 142 15.17 10.25 21.75
CA PRO A 142 15.38 11.67 22.03
C PRO A 142 16.56 12.30 21.25
N ALA A 143 17.26 11.52 20.42
CA ALA A 143 18.52 11.90 19.78
C ALA A 143 18.51 11.76 18.25
N VAL A 144 17.36 11.97 17.59
CA VAL A 144 17.33 12.05 16.14
C VAL A 144 17.94 13.40 15.72
N LEU A 145 19.18 13.37 15.22
CA LEU A 145 19.91 14.55 14.75
C LEU A 145 19.28 15.18 13.49
N THR A 146 18.45 14.43 12.75
CA THR A 146 17.74 14.88 11.54
C THR A 146 16.54 13.96 11.27
N GLY A 147 15.35 14.51 11.06
CA GLY A 147 14.10 13.75 10.83
C GLY A 147 13.13 13.80 12.01
N HIS A 148 11.93 13.26 11.82
CA HIS A 148 10.92 13.16 12.88
C HIS A 148 10.30 11.75 12.96
N ILE A 149 10.01 11.30 14.18
CA ILE A 149 9.28 10.05 14.43
C ILE A 149 7.92 10.44 15.02
N SER A 150 6.84 10.02 14.38
CA SER A 150 5.48 10.27 14.85
C SER A 150 5.14 9.45 16.09
N ILE A 151 4.00 9.73 16.72
CA ILE A 151 3.57 9.06 17.96
C ILE A 151 3.28 7.57 17.71
N ASP A 152 2.78 7.24 16.52
CA ASP A 152 2.52 5.89 16.02
C ASP A 152 3.76 5.22 15.39
N GLY A 153 4.93 5.88 15.41
CA GLY A 153 6.22 5.27 15.06
C GLY A 153 6.58 5.26 13.58
N HIS A 154 6.01 6.17 12.77
CA HIS A 154 6.46 6.42 11.40
C HIS A 154 7.62 7.43 11.39
N ALA A 155 8.63 7.19 10.56
CA ALA A 155 9.83 8.02 10.48
C ALA A 155 9.90 8.79 9.16
N PHE A 156 10.10 10.10 9.23
CA PHE A 156 10.07 11.02 8.09
C PHE A 156 11.31 11.90 8.04
#